data_AF-A0A660MAN7-F1
#
_entry.id   AF-A0A660MAN7-F1
#
_cell.length_a   1.000
_cell.length_b   1.000
_cell.length_c   1.000
_cell.angle_alpha   90.00
_cell.angle_beta   90.00
_cell.angle_gamma   90.00
#
_symmetry.space_group_name_H-M   'P 1'
#
loop_
_entity.id
_entity.type
_entity.pdbx_description
1 polymer ?
#
loop_
_entity_poly.entity_id
_entity_poly.type
_entity_poly.pdbx_seq_one_letter_code
_entity_poly.pdbx_strand_id
1 'polypeptide(L)'
;MDSSKPNLLKGYNVTGIQQEAYKRDAERQRLIALLDALDKPDATEEVDVYARGTTNISTISASLNGFGIYINRSAHTQARLFEPHQIYTTEMGEENIDLATSVVAFESEGTAGEGCDGVLILFKLSGAMTGEAQAASTARDLKFGYNCSYGGLATKDGITWLKFKGDKFMLRVNQLSYDDPSHYDEILELTEELNTFMQVRQGEHNHHKGQSFTPAGSIEA
;
A
#
# COMPACT_ATOMS: atom_id res chain seq x y z
N MET A 1 -8.47 -46.81 23.74
CA MET A 1 -7.04 -46.46 23.82
C MET A 1 -6.73 -45.63 22.61
N ASP A 2 -6.55 -44.32 22.79
CA ASP A 2 -6.26 -43.40 21.69
C ASP A 2 -4.76 -43.07 21.74
N SER A 3 -3.99 -43.80 20.94
CA SER A 3 -2.54 -43.72 20.86
C SER A 3 -2.15 -42.86 19.65
N SER A 4 -1.81 -41.59 19.84
CA SER A 4 -1.07 -40.87 18.80
C SER A 4 -0.29 -39.61 19.20
N LYS A 5 -0.44 -39.05 20.41
CA LYS A 5 0.32 -37.84 20.78
C LYS A 5 1.63 -38.20 21.50
N PRO A 6 2.81 -37.83 20.95
CA PRO A 6 4.09 -38.03 21.63
C PRO A 6 4.09 -37.39 23.02
N ASN A 7 4.56 -38.11 24.04
CA ASN A 7 4.61 -37.63 25.42
C ASN A 7 5.52 -36.39 25.57
N LEU A 8 6.42 -36.16 24.61
CA LEU A 8 7.27 -34.97 24.49
C LEU A 8 6.47 -33.67 24.32
N LEU A 9 5.29 -33.69 23.69
CA LEU A 9 4.50 -32.48 23.41
C LEU A 9 3.99 -31.77 24.66
N LYS A 10 3.93 -32.46 25.81
CA LYS A 10 3.48 -31.87 27.09
C LYS A 10 4.37 -30.74 27.60
N GLY A 11 5.63 -30.68 27.16
CA GLY A 11 6.57 -29.61 27.51
C GLY A 11 6.54 -28.39 26.58
N TYR A 12 5.75 -28.44 25.50
CA TYR A 12 5.72 -27.39 24.47
C TYR A 12 4.40 -26.61 24.53
N ASN A 13 4.46 -25.30 24.25
CA ASN A 13 3.29 -24.45 24.09
C ASN A 13 2.61 -24.69 22.72
N VAL A 14 1.97 -25.85 22.56
CA VAL A 14 1.31 -26.25 21.31
C VAL A 14 0.24 -25.24 20.87
N THR A 15 -0.49 -24.64 21.82
CA THR A 15 -1.50 -23.60 21.53
C THR A 15 -0.88 -22.34 20.94
N GLY A 16 0.25 -21.87 21.50
CA GLY A 16 0.99 -20.73 20.96
C GLY A 16 1.49 -20.99 19.54
N ILE A 17 2.08 -22.17 19.30
CA ILE A 17 2.56 -22.59 17.97
C ILE A 17 1.40 -22.61 16.95
N GLN A 18 0.23 -23.10 17.36
CA GLN A 18 -0.96 -23.13 16.50
C GLN A 18 -1.45 -21.71 16.17
N GLN A 19 -1.48 -20.80 17.14
CA GLN A 19 -1.86 -19.40 16.92
C GLN A 19 -0.90 -18.68 15.97
N GLU A 20 0.41 -18.89 16.13
CA GLU A 20 1.41 -18.37 15.20
C GLU A 20 1.22 -18.92 13.79
N ALA A 21 0.89 -20.20 13.65
CA ALA A 21 0.61 -20.79 12.35
C ALA A 21 -0.61 -20.14 11.67
N TYR A 22 -1.69 -19.87 12.42
CA TYR A 22 -2.85 -19.15 11.88
C TYR A 22 -2.53 -17.72 11.48
N LYS A 23 -1.70 -17.00 12.27
CA LYS A 23 -1.26 -15.65 11.93
C LYS A 23 -0.47 -15.63 10.62
N ARG A 24 0.51 -16.54 10.46
CA ARG A 24 1.30 -16.67 9.23
C ARG A 24 0.42 -16.98 8.01
N ASP A 25 -0.59 -17.84 8.17
CA ASP A 25 -1.51 -18.15 7.07
C ASP A 25 -2.37 -16.93 6.69
N ALA A 26 -2.89 -16.19 7.66
CA ALA A 26 -3.65 -14.96 7.43
C ALA A 26 -2.80 -13.87 6.74
N GLU A 27 -1.55 -13.68 7.17
CA GLU A 27 -0.61 -12.74 6.53
C GLU A 27 -0.30 -13.15 5.09
N ARG A 28 -0.10 -14.45 4.84
CA ARG A 28 0.12 -14.98 3.50
C ARG A 28 -1.10 -14.74 2.61
N GLN A 29 -2.30 -15.02 3.09
CA GLN A 29 -3.54 -14.77 2.34
C GLN A 29 -3.71 -13.28 2.02
N ARG A 30 -3.40 -12.39 2.98
CA ARG A 30 -3.40 -10.94 2.76
C ARG A 30 -2.42 -10.53 1.68
N LEU A 31 -1.19 -11.05 1.71
CA LEU A 31 -0.18 -10.75 0.70
C LEU A 31 -0.64 -11.20 -0.70
N ILE A 32 -1.23 -12.39 -0.83
CA ILE A 32 -1.76 -12.87 -2.12
C ILE A 32 -2.86 -11.92 -2.62
N ALA A 33 -3.84 -11.58 -1.77
CA ALA A 33 -4.91 -10.66 -2.11
C ALA A 33 -4.40 -9.26 -2.51
N LEU A 34 -3.34 -8.79 -1.84
CA LEU A 34 -2.70 -7.52 -2.15
C LEU A 34 -2.04 -7.55 -3.52
N LEU A 35 -1.25 -8.58 -3.82
CA LEU A 35 -0.59 -8.71 -5.11
C LEU A 35 -1.62 -8.81 -6.25
N ASP A 36 -2.72 -9.53 -6.03
CA ASP A 36 -3.84 -9.61 -6.99
C ASP A 36 -4.52 -8.24 -7.21
N ALA A 37 -4.67 -7.43 -6.16
CA ALA A 37 -5.22 -6.08 -6.26
C ALA A 37 -4.26 -5.14 -7.02
N LEU A 38 -2.95 -5.26 -6.77
CA LEU A 38 -1.91 -4.43 -7.37
C LEU A 38 -1.62 -4.75 -8.84
N ASP A 39 -2.07 -5.91 -9.33
CA ASP A 39 -1.91 -6.33 -10.73
C ASP A 39 -2.84 -5.58 -11.69
N LYS A 40 -3.83 -4.85 -11.16
CA LYS A 40 -4.83 -4.13 -11.94
C LYS A 40 -4.90 -2.67 -11.49
N PRO A 41 -3.93 -1.83 -11.85
CA PRO A 41 -4.02 -0.41 -11.58
C PRO A 41 -5.10 0.24 -12.44
N ASP A 42 -5.61 1.38 -11.99
CA ASP A 42 -6.55 2.20 -12.76
C ASP A 42 -5.82 3.02 -13.84
N ALA A 43 -4.55 3.36 -13.57
CA ALA A 43 -3.64 3.96 -14.53
C ALA A 43 -2.17 3.61 -14.27
N THR A 44 -1.31 3.83 -15.26
CA THR A 44 0.15 3.72 -15.12
C THR A 44 0.81 5.02 -15.52
N GLU A 45 1.87 5.41 -14.82
CA GLU A 45 2.61 6.64 -15.08
C GLU A 45 4.13 6.38 -15.07
N GLU A 46 4.82 6.76 -16.14
CA GLU A 46 6.29 6.76 -16.17
C GLU A 46 6.84 7.92 -15.34
N VAL A 47 7.77 7.60 -14.44
CA VAL A 47 8.38 8.53 -13.50
C VAL A 47 9.89 8.44 -13.55
N ASP A 48 10.55 9.60 -13.62
CA ASP A 48 12.00 9.69 -13.57
C ASP A 48 12.50 9.51 -12.12
N VAL A 49 13.28 8.46 -11.90
CA VAL A 49 13.88 8.15 -10.59
C VAL A 49 15.06 9.08 -10.29
N TYR A 50 15.82 9.48 -11.32
CA TYR A 50 17.06 10.27 -11.18
C TYR A 50 17.05 11.63 -11.88
N ALA A 51 15.90 12.12 -12.37
CA ALA A 51 15.87 13.42 -13.03
C ALA A 51 16.20 14.57 -12.06
N ARG A 52 17.07 15.48 -12.49
CA ARG A 52 17.37 16.70 -11.73
C ARG A 52 16.12 17.58 -11.72
N GLY A 53 15.48 17.72 -10.56
CA GLY A 53 14.31 18.58 -10.37
C GLY A 53 13.05 17.85 -9.90
N THR A 54 12.93 16.53 -10.09
CA THR A 54 11.87 15.70 -9.52
C THR A 54 12.28 15.20 -8.14
N THR A 55 12.48 16.14 -7.21
CA THR A 55 13.20 15.92 -5.95
C THR A 55 12.63 14.83 -5.05
N ASN A 56 11.41 14.34 -5.27
CA ASN A 56 10.73 13.50 -4.28
C ASN A 56 11.03 12.01 -4.49
N ILE A 57 10.97 11.49 -5.73
CA ILE A 57 11.26 10.08 -6.03
C ILE A 57 12.76 9.77 -5.89
N SER A 58 13.63 10.66 -6.35
CA SER A 58 15.08 10.50 -6.20
C SER A 58 15.49 10.45 -4.72
N THR A 59 14.84 11.27 -3.89
CA THR A 59 15.15 11.37 -2.45
C THR A 59 14.66 10.14 -1.70
N ILE A 60 13.45 9.64 -1.97
CA ILE A 60 12.99 8.39 -1.35
C ILE A 60 13.82 7.20 -1.82
N SER A 61 14.20 7.12 -3.10
CA SER A 61 15.08 6.07 -3.61
C SER A 61 16.39 6.06 -2.82
N ALA A 62 17.05 7.21 -2.64
CA ALA A 62 18.27 7.30 -1.86
C ALA A 62 18.09 6.86 -0.40
N SER A 63 16.99 7.24 0.26
CA SER A 63 16.71 6.83 1.64
C SER A 63 16.38 5.33 1.76
N LEU A 64 15.69 4.76 0.78
CA LEU A 64 15.34 3.33 0.73
C LEU A 64 16.55 2.44 0.42
N ASN A 65 17.52 2.93 -0.34
CA ASN A 65 18.77 2.20 -0.60
C ASN A 65 19.51 1.84 0.70
N GLY A 66 19.39 2.66 1.75
CA GLY A 66 19.93 2.36 3.08
C GLY A 66 19.33 1.10 3.73
N PHE A 67 18.17 0.65 3.24
CA PHE A 67 17.49 -0.59 3.64
C PHE A 67 17.60 -1.69 2.58
N GLY A 68 18.40 -1.49 1.52
CA GLY A 68 18.51 -2.44 0.41
C GLY A 68 17.27 -2.48 -0.50
N ILE A 69 16.42 -1.46 -0.46
CA ILE A 69 15.18 -1.34 -1.24
C ILE A 69 15.42 -0.36 -2.40
N TYR A 70 15.24 -0.81 -3.64
CA TYR A 70 15.50 0.02 -4.83
C TYR A 70 14.22 0.14 -5.66
N ILE A 71 13.68 1.35 -5.78
CA ILE A 71 12.55 1.69 -6.69
C ILE A 71 13.07 1.67 -8.13
N ASN A 72 13.23 0.47 -8.70
CA ASN A 72 13.87 0.19 -9.99
C ASN A 72 15.33 0.70 -10.09
N ARG A 73 16.22 -0.09 -10.71
CA ARG A 73 17.62 0.34 -10.95
C ARG A 73 17.77 1.22 -12.20
N SER A 74 16.71 1.38 -12.97
CA SER A 74 16.67 2.17 -14.20
C SER A 74 16.45 3.64 -13.91
N ALA A 75 16.75 4.51 -14.89
CA ALA A 75 16.50 5.95 -14.77
C ALA A 75 15.01 6.30 -14.70
N HIS A 76 14.16 5.39 -15.16
CA HIS A 76 12.72 5.52 -15.20
C HIS A 76 12.10 4.31 -14.50
N THR A 77 10.96 4.53 -13.87
CA THR A 77 10.13 3.48 -13.28
C THR A 77 8.68 3.73 -13.63
N GLN A 78 7.89 2.66 -13.67
CA GLN A 78 6.47 2.74 -13.89
C GLN A 78 5.75 2.74 -12.54
N ALA A 79 5.06 3.84 -12.25
CA ALA A 79 4.11 3.91 -11.14
C ALA A 79 2.79 3.24 -11.55
N ARG A 80 2.26 2.41 -10.65
CA ARG A 80 0.90 1.90 -10.70
C ARG A 80 0.03 2.80 -9.83
N LEU A 81 -1.02 3.36 -10.42
CA LEU A 81 -1.88 4.36 -9.80
C LEU A 81 -3.25 3.73 -9.53
N PHE A 82 -3.75 3.95 -8.33
CA PHE A 82 -5.08 3.51 -7.92
C PHE A 82 -5.89 4.75 -7.56
N GLU A 83 -7.13 4.79 -8.02
CA GLU A 83 -8.08 5.85 -7.67
C GLU A 83 -8.37 5.83 -6.16
N PRO A 84 -8.85 6.94 -5.58
CA PRO A 84 -9.10 6.99 -4.16
C PRO A 84 -10.11 5.94 -3.70
N HIS A 85 -9.72 5.11 -2.74
CA HIS A 85 -10.56 4.04 -2.17
C HIS A 85 -11.33 4.51 -0.94
N GLN A 86 -11.02 5.71 -0.43
CA GLN A 86 -11.74 6.32 0.68
C GLN A 86 -11.74 7.83 0.58
N ILE A 87 -12.87 8.45 0.93
CA ILE A 87 -13.05 9.91 0.96
C ILE A 87 -13.73 10.29 2.28
N TYR A 88 -13.20 11.31 2.93
CA TYR A 88 -13.70 11.84 4.19
C TYR A 88 -13.81 13.37 4.10
N THR A 89 -14.97 13.91 4.46
CA THR A 89 -15.15 15.35 4.57
C THR A 89 -14.72 15.83 5.96
N THR A 90 -13.91 16.88 6.01
CA THR A 90 -13.47 17.51 7.26
C THR A 90 -13.56 19.04 7.18
N GLU A 91 -13.79 19.67 8.32
CA GLU A 91 -13.81 21.13 8.45
C GLU A 91 -12.39 21.68 8.59
N MET A 92 -12.02 22.62 7.73
CA MET A 92 -10.74 23.32 7.74
C MET A 92 -10.98 24.83 7.74
N GLY A 93 -11.20 25.38 8.94
CA GLY A 93 -11.60 26.77 9.11
C GLY A 93 -13.10 26.95 8.83
N GLU A 94 -13.45 27.83 7.90
CA GLU A 94 -14.84 28.06 7.46
C GLU A 94 -15.23 27.20 6.25
N GLU A 95 -14.29 26.40 5.74
CA GLU A 95 -14.45 25.60 4.52
C GLU A 95 -14.46 24.10 4.85
N ASN A 96 -15.18 23.32 4.02
CA ASN A 96 -15.14 21.87 4.05
C ASN A 96 -14.22 21.34 2.96
N ILE A 97 -13.38 20.38 3.32
CA ILE A 97 -12.44 19.73 2.41
C ILE A 97 -12.71 18.23 2.42
N ASP A 98 -12.79 17.65 1.23
CA ASP A 98 -12.85 16.22 1.02
C ASP A 98 -11.42 15.68 0.89
N LEU A 99 -10.97 14.96 1.92
CA LEU A 99 -9.71 14.25 1.96
C LEU A 99 -9.88 12.84 1.41
N ALA A 100 -9.04 12.46 0.46
CA ALA A 100 -9.11 11.16 -0.17
C ALA A 100 -7.79 10.39 -0.02
N THR A 101 -7.88 9.11 0.30
CA THR A 101 -6.70 8.23 0.32
C THR A 101 -6.68 7.36 -0.92
N SER A 102 -5.49 7.26 -1.51
CA SER A 102 -5.21 6.50 -2.73
C SER A 102 -3.90 5.72 -2.57
N VAL A 103 -3.67 4.77 -3.46
CA VAL A 103 -2.43 3.99 -3.49
C VAL A 103 -1.61 4.36 -4.73
N VAL A 104 -0.31 4.53 -4.52
CA VAL A 104 0.70 4.54 -5.59
C VAL A 104 1.67 3.41 -5.31
N ALA A 105 1.92 2.56 -6.31
CA ALA A 105 2.81 1.41 -6.15
C ALA A 105 3.93 1.41 -7.18
N PHE A 106 5.09 0.90 -6.78
CA PHE A 106 6.26 0.72 -7.62
C PHE A 106 6.84 -0.67 -7.44
N GLU A 107 7.34 -1.26 -8.52
CA GLU A 107 8.20 -2.43 -8.41
C GLU A 107 9.49 -2.05 -7.67
N SER A 108 9.90 -2.93 -6.77
CA SER A 108 11.14 -2.82 -6.02
C SER A 108 12.03 -4.01 -6.34
N GLU A 109 13.29 -3.74 -6.65
CA GLU A 109 14.30 -4.76 -6.91
C GLU A 109 15.28 -4.86 -5.73
N GLY A 110 15.62 -6.09 -5.34
CA GLY A 110 16.67 -6.33 -4.36
C GLY A 110 18.08 -6.19 -4.94
N THR A 111 19.11 -6.20 -4.07
CA THR A 111 20.49 -6.57 -4.47
C THR A 111 20.65 -8.08 -4.46
N ALA A 112 21.41 -8.60 -5.43
CA ALA A 112 21.81 -10.00 -5.45
C ALA A 112 22.52 -10.36 -4.13
N GLY A 113 21.77 -11.01 -3.23
CA GLY A 113 22.24 -11.47 -1.92
C GLY A 113 21.75 -10.69 -0.70
N GLU A 114 21.16 -9.49 -0.85
CA GLU A 114 20.80 -8.65 0.31
C GLU A 114 19.45 -7.92 0.22
N GLY A 115 18.84 -7.78 -0.96
CA GLY A 115 17.55 -7.11 -1.10
C GLY A 115 16.39 -8.05 -1.45
N CYS A 116 15.16 -7.63 -1.16
CA CYS A 116 13.96 -8.37 -1.50
C CYS A 116 13.26 -7.74 -2.70
N ASP A 117 13.08 -8.54 -3.76
CA ASP A 117 12.14 -8.20 -4.82
C ASP A 117 10.74 -8.09 -4.22
N GLY A 118 10.01 -7.06 -4.62
CA GLY A 118 8.71 -6.77 -4.03
C GLY A 118 8.02 -5.59 -4.68
N VAL A 119 6.97 -5.11 -4.00
CA VAL A 119 6.22 -3.93 -4.43
C VAL A 119 6.22 -2.93 -3.29
N LEU A 120 6.77 -1.75 -3.56
CA LEU A 120 6.63 -0.60 -2.66
C LEU A 120 5.24 0.00 -2.88
N ILE A 121 4.49 0.13 -1.80
CA ILE A 121 3.14 0.68 -1.76
C ILE A 121 3.22 1.97 -0.94
N LEU A 122 2.66 3.05 -1.47
CA LEU A 122 2.62 4.36 -0.84
C LEU A 122 1.17 4.78 -0.66
N PHE A 123 0.80 5.14 0.56
CA PHE A 123 -0.51 5.72 0.84
C PHE A 123 -0.41 7.23 0.63
N LYS A 124 -1.16 7.70 -0.36
CA LYS A 124 -1.18 9.10 -0.77
C LYS A 124 -2.50 9.73 -0.35
N LEU A 125 -2.39 10.87 0.32
CA LEU A 125 -3.52 11.74 0.66
C LEU A 125 -3.68 12.82 -0.42
N SER A 126 -4.91 13.06 -0.87
CA SER A 126 -5.29 14.24 -1.65
C SER A 126 -6.39 15.01 -0.93
N GLY A 127 -6.54 16.29 -1.26
CA GLY A 127 -7.62 17.12 -0.75
C GLY A 127 -8.22 17.92 -1.90
N ALA A 128 -9.55 18.01 -1.92
CA ALA A 128 -10.31 18.88 -2.80
C ALA A 128 -11.37 19.62 -1.99
N MET A 129 -11.82 20.78 -2.45
CA MET A 129 -12.95 21.46 -1.79
C MET A 129 -14.19 20.58 -1.89
N THR A 130 -15.02 20.56 -0.85
CA THR A 130 -16.22 19.72 -0.87
C THR A 130 -17.12 20.04 -2.06
N GLY A 131 -17.47 19.01 -2.83
CA GLY A 131 -18.24 19.11 -4.06
C GLY A 131 -17.41 19.29 -5.34
N GLU A 132 -16.09 19.46 -5.23
CA GLU A 132 -15.17 19.35 -6.36
C GLU A 132 -14.84 17.88 -6.65
N ALA A 133 -14.52 17.59 -7.92
CA ALA A 133 -14.01 16.28 -8.28
C ALA A 133 -12.61 16.09 -7.70
N GLN A 134 -12.35 14.90 -7.14
CA GLN A 134 -11.00 14.53 -6.74
C GLN A 134 -10.08 14.52 -7.97
N ALA A 135 -8.86 15.03 -7.80
CA ALA A 135 -7.86 14.92 -8.84
C ALA A 135 -7.49 13.44 -9.03
N ALA A 136 -7.31 13.04 -10.29
CA ALA A 136 -6.81 11.71 -10.61
C ALA A 136 -5.48 11.46 -9.88
N SER A 137 -5.26 10.22 -9.44
CA SER A 137 -4.02 9.85 -8.77
C SER A 137 -2.82 10.04 -9.71
N THR A 138 -1.68 10.46 -9.15
CA THR A 138 -0.42 10.65 -9.86
C THR A 138 0.73 10.48 -8.89
N ALA A 139 1.86 9.98 -9.37
CA ALA A 139 3.08 9.84 -8.60
C ALA A 139 3.92 11.13 -8.55
N ARG A 140 3.68 12.08 -9.47
CA ARG A 140 4.52 13.29 -9.62
C ARG A 140 4.35 14.32 -8.51
N ASP A 141 3.23 14.29 -7.80
CA ASP A 141 2.93 15.20 -6.69
C ASP A 141 3.18 14.57 -5.31
N LEU A 142 3.75 13.35 -5.25
CA LEU A 142 4.14 12.70 -4.00
C LEU A 142 5.12 13.60 -3.27
N LYS A 143 4.78 14.00 -2.05
CA LYS A 143 5.59 14.79 -1.12
C LYS A 143 5.68 14.02 0.19
N PHE A 144 6.81 13.35 0.37
CA PHE A 144 7.06 12.53 1.55
C PHE A 144 7.02 13.36 2.84
N GLY A 145 6.31 12.86 3.85
CA GLY A 145 6.07 13.57 5.11
C GLY A 145 5.02 14.68 5.05
N TYR A 146 4.38 14.91 3.89
CA TYR A 146 3.28 15.87 3.73
C TYR A 146 2.00 15.15 3.29
N ASN A 147 1.95 14.67 2.04
CA ASN A 147 0.80 13.93 1.51
C ASN A 147 1.10 12.44 1.32
N CYS A 148 2.32 11.99 1.64
CA CYS A 148 2.74 10.60 1.59
C CYS A 148 3.64 10.31 2.79
N SER A 149 3.05 9.97 3.93
CA SER A 149 3.77 9.77 5.21
C SER A 149 3.98 8.29 5.54
N TYR A 150 3.28 7.39 4.87
CA TYR A 150 3.32 5.97 5.14
C TYR A 150 3.32 5.15 3.86
N GLY A 151 3.87 3.95 3.97
CA GLY A 151 3.85 2.96 2.92
C GLY A 151 4.26 1.59 3.45
N GLY A 152 4.37 0.61 2.56
CA GLY A 152 4.83 -0.73 2.89
C GLY A 152 5.60 -1.34 1.75
N LEU A 153 6.61 -2.15 2.07
CA LEU A 153 7.26 -3.03 1.11
C LEU A 153 6.62 -4.42 1.22
N ALA A 154 5.83 -4.80 0.23
CA ALA A 154 5.28 -6.14 0.11
C ALA A 154 6.30 -7.06 -0.56
N THR A 155 6.73 -8.10 0.13
CA THR A 155 7.64 -9.14 -0.35
C THR A 155 7.02 -10.51 -0.14
N LYS A 156 7.65 -11.58 -0.62
CA LYS A 156 7.22 -12.96 -0.35
C LYS A 156 7.13 -13.31 1.15
N ASP A 157 7.88 -12.60 1.99
CA ASP A 157 8.00 -12.86 3.43
C ASP A 157 6.97 -12.05 4.25
N GLY A 158 6.22 -11.15 3.60
CA GLY A 158 5.22 -10.30 4.25
C GLY A 158 5.39 -8.83 3.87
N ILE A 159 4.76 -7.96 4.67
CA ILE A 159 4.77 -6.51 4.46
C ILE A 159 5.61 -5.86 5.54
N THR A 160 6.65 -5.13 5.15
CA THR A 160 7.40 -4.25 6.05
C THR A 160 6.83 -2.85 5.95
N TRP A 161 6.23 -2.36 7.03
CA TRP A 161 5.66 -1.02 7.09
C TRP A 161 6.73 0.06 7.23
N LEU A 162 6.56 1.15 6.51
CA LEU A 162 7.49 2.26 6.40
C LEU A 162 6.82 3.57 6.79
N LYS A 163 7.51 4.36 7.59
CA LYS A 163 7.13 5.73 7.93
C LYS A 163 8.13 6.71 7.34
N PHE A 164 7.60 7.70 6.64
CA PHE A 164 8.33 8.76 5.98
C PHE A 164 8.20 10.04 6.79
N LYS A 165 9.33 10.56 7.29
CA LYS A 165 9.38 11.84 8.02
C LYS A 165 10.42 12.74 7.39
N GLY A 166 10.06 13.98 7.13
CA GLY A 166 11.01 14.97 6.66
C GLY A 166 10.44 15.90 5.59
N ASP A 167 11.34 16.53 4.86
CA ASP A 167 11.02 17.44 3.77
C ASP A 167 11.83 17.09 2.51
N LYS A 168 11.76 17.98 1.50
CA LYS A 168 12.44 17.83 0.22
C LYS A 168 13.98 17.75 0.30
N PHE A 169 14.59 18.03 1.46
CA PHE A 169 16.04 18.03 1.66
C PHE A 169 16.53 16.89 2.55
N MET A 170 15.73 16.49 3.53
CA MET A 170 16.08 15.39 4.43
C MET A 170 14.88 14.50 4.66
N LEU A 171 14.87 13.34 4.00
CA LEU A 171 13.86 12.31 4.20
C LEU A 171 14.41 11.17 5.06
N ARG A 172 13.77 10.94 6.20
CA ARG A 172 14.01 9.79 7.05
C ARG A 172 12.94 8.74 6.79
N VAL A 173 13.40 7.51 6.60
CA VAL A 173 12.56 6.33 6.49
C VAL A 173 12.78 5.50 7.75
N ASN A 174 11.70 5.16 8.44
CA ASN A 174 11.73 4.25 9.58
C ASN A 174 10.94 2.99 9.23
N GLN A 175 11.51 1.82 9.49
CA GLN A 175 10.75 0.57 9.49
C GLN A 175 9.98 0.47 10.79
N LEU A 176 8.67 0.21 10.69
CA LEU A 176 7.85 -0.08 11.85
C LEU A 176 7.99 -1.56 12.19
N SER A 177 8.05 -1.87 13.49
CA SER A 177 8.23 -3.23 13.99
C SER A 177 7.20 -3.54 15.06
N TYR A 178 6.61 -4.73 14.98
CA TYR A 178 5.78 -5.28 16.05
C TYR A 178 6.57 -5.52 17.35
N ASP A 179 7.90 -5.57 17.32
CA ASP A 179 8.71 -5.71 18.54
C ASP A 179 8.82 -4.39 19.33
N ASP A 180 8.47 -3.26 18.72
CA ASP A 180 8.42 -1.95 19.37
C ASP A 180 6.96 -1.58 19.67
N PRO A 181 6.54 -1.57 20.94
CA PRO A 181 5.16 -1.29 21.29
C PRO A 181 4.65 0.08 20.88
N SER A 182 5.54 1.06 20.67
CA SER A 182 5.16 2.39 20.22
C SER A 182 4.70 2.43 18.77
N HIS A 183 4.93 1.36 17.99
CA HIS A 183 4.50 1.24 16.60
C HIS A 183 3.18 0.48 16.42
N TYR A 184 2.64 -0.17 17.46
CA TYR A 184 1.51 -1.09 17.30
C TYR A 184 0.27 -0.43 16.69
N ASP A 185 -0.13 0.74 17.21
CA ASP A 185 -1.32 1.44 16.73
C ASP A 185 -1.14 1.88 15.27
N GLU A 186 0.03 2.43 14.92
CA GLU A 186 0.34 2.83 13.54
C GLU A 186 0.31 1.64 12.58
N ILE A 187 0.87 0.49 12.98
CA ILE A 187 0.84 -0.73 12.15
C ILE A 187 -0.59 -1.25 11.99
N LEU A 188 -1.42 -1.15 13.03
CA LEU A 188 -2.82 -1.58 12.98
C LEU A 188 -3.61 -0.70 12.00
N GLU A 189 -3.49 0.63 12.11
CA GLU A 189 -4.13 1.59 11.20
C GLU A 189 -3.70 1.37 9.74
N LEU A 190 -2.41 1.14 9.48
CA LEU A 190 -1.91 0.84 8.14
C LEU A 190 -2.44 -0.49 7.58
N THR A 191 -2.61 -1.47 8.46
CA THR A 191 -3.20 -2.75 8.08
C THR A 191 -4.68 -2.59 7.74
N GLU A 192 -5.41 -1.76 8.49
CA GLU A 192 -6.81 -1.43 8.20
C GLU A 192 -6.96 -0.65 6.89
N GLU A 193 -6.15 0.38 6.67
CA GLU A 193 -6.10 1.15 5.42
C GLU A 193 -5.85 0.25 4.21
N LEU A 194 -4.86 -0.65 4.30
CA LEU A 194 -4.58 -1.62 3.26
C LEU A 194 -5.77 -2.55 3.00
N ASN A 195 -6.44 -3.02 4.06
CA ASN A 195 -7.61 -3.89 3.92
C ASN A 195 -8.77 -3.16 3.25
N THR A 196 -9.01 -1.88 3.57
CA THR A 196 -10.01 -1.04 2.91
C THR A 196 -9.72 -0.94 1.42
N PHE A 197 -8.47 -0.60 1.05
CA PHE A 197 -8.03 -0.59 -0.35
C PHE A 197 -8.31 -1.92 -1.05
N MET A 198 -7.88 -3.05 -0.48
CA MET A 198 -8.09 -4.37 -1.08
C MET A 198 -9.57 -4.73 -1.21
N GLN A 199 -10.40 -4.38 -0.22
CA GLN A 199 -11.84 -4.62 -0.25
C GLN A 199 -12.53 -3.87 -1.39
N VAL A 200 -12.18 -2.60 -1.60
CA VAL A 200 -12.70 -1.81 -2.73
C VAL A 200 -12.34 -2.47 -4.06
N ARG A 201 -11.07 -2.84 -4.24
CA ARG A 201 -10.60 -3.51 -5.48
C ARG A 201 -11.26 -4.86 -5.72
N GLN A 202 -11.53 -5.63 -4.66
CA GLN A 202 -12.25 -6.90 -4.77
C GLN A 202 -13.76 -6.71 -5.00
N GLY A 203 -14.35 -5.65 -4.45
CA GLY A 203 -15.76 -5.28 -4.62
C GLY A 203 -16.07 -4.81 -6.04
N GLU A 204 -15.20 -4.00 -6.64
CA GLU A 204 -15.31 -3.56 -8.03
C GLU A 204 -15.23 -4.74 -9.02
N HIS A 205 -14.42 -5.76 -8.71
CA HIS A 205 -14.39 -7.01 -9.46
C HIS A 205 -15.71 -7.79 -9.47
N ASN A 206 -16.57 -7.59 -8.47
CA ASN A 206 -17.90 -8.21 -8.41
C ASN A 206 -18.97 -7.41 -9.17
N HIS A 207 -18.77 -6.12 -9.44
CA HIS A 207 -19.71 -5.32 -10.22
C HIS A 207 -19.61 -5.54 -11.74
N HIS A 208 -18.48 -6.06 -12.25
CA HIS A 208 -18.31 -6.36 -13.68
C HIS A 208 -18.82 -7.74 -14.12
N LYS A 209 -19.42 -8.54 -13.22
CA LYS A 209 -20.11 -9.80 -13.59
C LYS A 209 -21.63 -9.67 -13.73
N GLY A 210 -22.19 -8.46 -13.59
CA GLY A 210 -23.64 -8.28 -13.42
C GLY A 210 -24.29 -7.10 -14.15
N GLN A 211 -23.70 -6.55 -15.20
CA GLN A 211 -24.38 -5.53 -16.01
C GLN A 211 -24.41 -5.93 -17.49
N SER A 212 -25.44 -6.69 -17.86
CA SER A 212 -25.92 -6.70 -19.24
C SER A 212 -26.51 -5.32 -19.52
N PHE A 213 -25.76 -4.51 -20.28
CA PHE A 213 -26.29 -3.32 -20.93
C PHE A 213 -27.40 -3.75 -21.90
N THR A 214 -28.66 -3.48 -21.54
CA THR A 214 -29.73 -3.29 -22.53
C THR A 214 -29.65 -1.86 -23.02
N PRO A 215 -29.52 -1.61 -24.34
CA PRO A 215 -29.61 -0.26 -24.86
C PRO A 215 -31.07 0.21 -24.75
N ALA A 216 -31.28 1.31 -24.04
CA ALA A 216 -32.50 2.09 -24.15
C ALA A 216 -32.47 2.87 -25.48
N GLY A 217 -33.54 2.77 -26.25
CA GLY A 217 -33.82 3.71 -27.33
C GLY A 217 -34.67 3.11 -28.44
N SER A 218 -35.96 3.39 -28.41
CA SER A 218 -36.64 4.17 -29.45
C SER A 218 -38.08 4.46 -29.00
N ILE A 219 -38.35 5.73 -28.69
CA ILE A 219 -39.69 6.30 -28.69
C ILE A 219 -39.86 7.04 -30.02
N GLU A 220 -41.12 7.12 -30.46
CA GLU A 220 -41.74 7.94 -31.52
C GLU A 220 -41.85 7.25 -32.89
N ALA A 221 -43.03 7.14 -33.50
CA ALA A 221 -44.27 7.94 -33.40
C ALA A 221 -45.55 7.10 -33.19
#